data_AF-A0A3S0DDE8-F1
#
_entry.id   AF-A0A3S0DDE8-F1
#
_cell.length_a   1.000
_cell.length_b   1.000
_cell.length_c   1.000
_cell.angle_alpha   90.00
_cell.angle_beta   90.00
_cell.angle_gamma   90.00
#
_symmetry.space_group_name_H-M   'P 1'
#
loop_
_entity.id
_entity.type
_entity.pdbx_description
1 polymer ?
#
loop_
_entity_poly.entity_id
_entity_poly.type
_entity_poly.pdbx_seq_one_letter_code
_entity_poly.pdbx_strand_id
1 'polypeptide(L)'
;MTIDLSAFQEMEFPQHRDIVYVFHYLTDNATEPVPFYVGESSRHVGRFGDYMSANFSASTDFKVGEAVKYLRKRGARILVKFKETHDRREDEKLLLHKLRRSVRLLNDLKGYRYGEADIDDERLKIHRFIDEILTPAETTKPAPQPRIRKQAPSNAPPPNRNPLSELSVPERIRLICQELAAGDKIIRRKDILRLAKERGINEGSVLPADYCDNTETGKWSKHSFLHSVGPGRYVLR
;
A
#
# COMPACT_ATOMS: atom_id res chain seq x y z
N MET A 1 -13.57 29.67 39.08
CA MET A 1 -14.28 28.76 38.15
C MET A 1 -13.47 27.48 38.05
N THR A 2 -14.06 26.34 38.41
CA THR A 2 -13.47 25.02 38.18
C THR A 2 -13.94 24.51 36.82
N ILE A 3 -13.01 24.12 35.96
CA ILE A 3 -13.33 23.50 34.67
C ILE A 3 -13.46 22.00 34.92
N ASP A 4 -14.58 21.40 34.49
CA ASP A 4 -14.79 19.95 34.54
C ASP A 4 -14.05 19.28 33.37
N LEU A 5 -13.13 18.37 33.70
CA LEU A 5 -12.32 17.60 32.75
C LEU A 5 -12.60 16.08 32.84
N SER A 6 -13.71 15.66 33.45
CA SER A 6 -14.04 14.23 33.67
C SER A 6 -14.15 13.38 32.40
N ALA A 7 -14.39 14.00 31.23
CA ALA A 7 -14.42 13.33 29.94
C ALA A 7 -13.03 13.16 29.29
N PHE A 8 -11.98 13.79 29.84
CA PHE A 8 -10.63 13.74 29.28
C PHE A 8 -9.93 12.47 29.75
N GLN A 9 -9.11 11.92 28.86
CA GLN A 9 -8.19 10.85 29.23
C GLN A 9 -6.84 11.46 29.61
N GLU A 10 -6.33 11.08 30.77
CA GLU A 10 -5.00 11.45 31.21
C GLU A 10 -3.97 10.47 30.62
N MET A 11 -2.87 11.03 30.12
CA MET A 11 -1.70 10.27 29.70
C MET A 11 -0.48 10.95 30.29
N GLU A 12 0.34 10.19 31.01
CA GLU A 12 1.61 10.69 31.52
C GLU A 12 2.55 11.05 30.35
N PHE A 13 3.25 12.17 30.48
CA PHE A 13 4.23 12.56 29.48
C PHE A 13 5.44 11.63 29.57
N PRO A 14 5.93 11.09 28.44
CA PRO A 14 6.94 10.04 28.46
C PRO A 14 8.31 10.53 28.95
N GLN A 15 9.02 9.65 29.64
CA GLN A 15 10.38 9.91 30.14
C GLN A 15 11.43 9.56 29.07
N HIS A 16 11.12 8.59 28.22
CA HIS A 16 11.96 8.16 27.11
C HIS A 16 11.29 8.35 25.76
N ARG A 17 12.12 8.67 24.76
CA ARG A 17 11.67 8.90 23.39
C ARG A 17 11.31 7.61 22.65
N ASP A 18 11.95 6.52 23.06
CA ASP A 18 11.93 5.24 22.37
C ASP A 18 10.91 4.29 22.99
N ILE A 19 10.07 3.72 22.13
CA ILE A 19 9.01 2.79 22.52
C ILE A 19 8.97 1.57 21.62
N VAL A 20 8.42 0.49 22.17
CA VAL A 20 7.87 -0.63 21.41
C VAL A 20 6.40 -0.78 21.76
N TYR A 21 5.57 -1.04 20.76
CA TYR A 21 4.13 -1.11 20.90
C TYR A 21 3.52 -2.25 20.09
N VAL A 22 2.34 -2.66 20.52
CA VAL A 22 1.56 -3.75 19.92
C VAL A 22 0.12 -3.28 19.73
N PHE A 23 -0.32 -3.33 18.47
CA PHE A 23 -1.72 -3.12 18.10
C PHE A 23 -2.49 -4.42 18.26
N HIS A 24 -3.65 -4.32 18.91
CA HIS A 24 -4.59 -5.40 19.11
C HIS A 24 -5.95 -5.02 18.55
N TYR A 25 -6.72 -6.01 18.15
CA TYR A 25 -8.13 -5.87 17.89
C TYR A 25 -8.94 -6.69 18.90
N LEU A 26 -10.13 -6.22 19.24
CA LEU A 26 -11.08 -6.90 20.10
C LEU A 26 -12.45 -6.86 19.42
N THR A 27 -13.01 -8.02 19.11
CA THR A 27 -14.37 -8.16 18.56
C THR A 27 -15.38 -8.32 19.71
N ASP A 28 -16.66 -8.02 19.47
CA ASP A 28 -17.69 -8.06 20.52
C ASP A 28 -17.87 -9.45 21.16
N ASN A 29 -17.54 -10.52 20.42
CA ASN A 29 -17.64 -11.90 20.89
C ASN A 29 -16.35 -12.43 21.55
N ALA A 30 -15.27 -11.65 21.54
CA ALA A 30 -13.99 -12.06 22.09
C ALA A 30 -13.80 -11.51 23.51
N THR A 31 -13.29 -12.34 24.41
CA THR A 31 -12.92 -11.93 25.76
C THR A 31 -11.53 -11.31 25.82
N GLU A 32 -10.63 -11.73 24.93
CA GLU A 32 -9.23 -11.35 24.92
C GLU A 32 -8.85 -10.59 23.64
N PRO A 33 -8.06 -9.51 23.74
CA PRO A 33 -7.59 -8.76 22.58
C PRO A 33 -6.51 -9.54 21.81
N VAL A 34 -6.64 -9.62 20.50
CA VAL A 34 -5.72 -10.37 19.63
C VAL A 34 -4.69 -9.42 19.00
N PRO A 35 -3.38 -9.66 19.20
CA PRO A 35 -2.34 -8.84 18.59
C PRO A 35 -2.27 -9.08 17.09
N PHE A 36 -2.17 -8.01 16.30
CA PHE A 36 -2.06 -8.10 14.84
C PHE A 36 -0.90 -7.29 14.25
N TYR A 37 -0.25 -6.42 15.02
CA TYR A 37 0.93 -5.68 14.55
C TYR A 37 1.81 -5.28 15.72
N VAL A 38 3.13 -5.34 15.52
CA VAL A 38 4.15 -4.86 16.46
C VAL A 38 4.94 -3.77 15.76
N GLY A 39 5.29 -2.71 16.47
CA GLY A 39 6.18 -1.69 15.91
C GLY A 39 7.07 -1.07 16.97
N GLU A 40 8.12 -0.42 16.50
CA GLU A 40 8.97 0.45 17.28
C GLU A 40 8.81 1.92 16.85
N SER A 41 9.19 2.84 17.73
CA SER A 41 9.36 4.23 17.34
C SER A 41 10.30 4.98 18.25
N SER A 42 11.06 5.91 17.67
CA SER A 42 11.71 7.02 18.38
C SER A 42 10.88 8.30 18.35
N ARG A 43 9.59 8.26 18.00
CA ARG A 43 8.71 9.45 18.03
C ARG A 43 7.64 9.34 19.13
N HIS A 44 7.80 8.37 20.03
CA HIS A 44 6.80 8.03 21.05
C HIS A 44 5.39 7.94 20.44
N VAL A 45 4.39 8.52 21.10
CA VAL A 45 2.99 8.60 20.66
C VAL A 45 2.79 9.38 19.35
N GLY A 46 3.75 10.21 18.94
CA GLY A 46 3.69 10.92 17.66
C GLY A 46 3.57 9.96 16.46
N ARG A 47 4.08 8.74 16.61
CA ARG A 47 3.95 7.68 15.62
C ARG A 47 2.50 7.26 15.37
N PHE A 48 1.64 7.34 16.38
CA PHE A 48 0.23 6.96 16.26
C PHE A 48 -0.54 7.95 15.39
N GLY A 49 -0.14 9.22 15.40
CA GLY A 49 -0.68 10.24 14.49
C GLY A 49 -0.41 9.91 13.02
N ASP A 50 0.79 9.41 12.70
CA ASP A 50 1.14 8.97 11.34
C ASP A 50 0.17 7.87 10.87
N TYR A 51 -0.14 6.90 11.74
CA TYR A 51 -1.09 5.81 11.44
C TYR A 51 -2.52 6.27 11.24
N MET A 52 -2.95 7.31 11.96
CA MET A 52 -4.28 7.89 11.74
C MET A 52 -4.41 8.51 10.34
N SER A 53 -3.34 9.13 9.84
CA SER A 53 -3.32 9.70 8.49
C SER A 53 -3.37 8.61 7.39
N ALA A 54 -2.77 7.44 7.65
CA ALA A 54 -2.63 6.34 6.69
C ALA A 54 -2.01 6.80 5.35
N ASN A 55 -0.93 7.59 5.40
CA ASN A 55 -0.33 8.16 4.21
C ASN A 55 0.28 7.08 3.28
N PHE A 56 -0.19 7.00 2.04
CA PHE A 56 0.25 6.00 1.07
C PHE A 56 1.74 6.08 0.71
N SER A 57 2.35 7.27 0.75
CA SER A 57 3.77 7.43 0.46
C SER A 57 4.69 6.79 1.51
N ALA A 58 4.15 6.49 2.70
CA ALA A 58 4.82 5.75 3.75
C ALA A 58 4.15 4.37 3.93
N SER A 59 4.73 3.33 3.32
CA SER A 59 4.11 1.98 3.26
C SER A 59 3.68 1.45 4.63
N THR A 60 4.47 1.65 5.68
CA THR A 60 4.08 1.20 7.04
C THR A 60 2.88 1.99 7.57
N ASP A 61 2.82 3.28 7.30
CA ASP A 61 1.79 4.17 7.82
C ASP A 61 0.44 3.84 7.18
N PHE A 62 0.46 3.66 5.85
CA PHE A 62 -0.69 3.16 5.11
C PHE A 62 -1.13 1.77 5.56
N LYS A 63 -0.21 0.80 5.66
CA LYS A 63 -0.57 -0.58 6.04
C LYS A 63 -1.27 -0.64 7.38
N VAL A 64 -0.69 -0.03 8.41
CA VAL A 64 -1.26 -0.05 9.77
C VAL A 64 -2.54 0.78 9.82
N GLY A 65 -2.54 1.98 9.23
CA GLY A 65 -3.70 2.86 9.21
C GLY A 65 -4.90 2.25 8.49
N GLU A 66 -4.69 1.64 7.32
CA GLU A 66 -5.72 0.95 6.55
C GLU A 66 -6.24 -0.29 7.28
N ALA A 67 -5.36 -1.08 7.89
CA ALA A 67 -5.75 -2.22 8.72
C ALA A 67 -6.65 -1.80 9.88
N VAL A 68 -6.28 -0.72 10.59
CA VAL A 68 -7.07 -0.13 11.68
C VAL A 68 -8.44 0.35 11.19
N LYS A 69 -8.50 1.06 10.06
CA LYS A 69 -9.76 1.52 9.46
C LYS A 69 -10.67 0.36 9.08
N TYR A 70 -10.11 -0.66 8.43
CA TYR A 70 -10.88 -1.82 7.98
C TYR A 70 -11.39 -2.66 9.16
N LEU A 71 -10.55 -2.94 10.17
CA LEU A 71 -10.98 -3.62 11.39
C LEU A 71 -12.12 -2.89 12.13
N ARG A 72 -12.04 -1.55 12.25
CA ARG A 72 -13.13 -0.75 12.84
C ARG A 72 -14.42 -0.86 12.03
N LYS A 73 -14.34 -0.86 10.70
CA LYS A 73 -15.49 -1.08 9.81
C LYS A 73 -16.13 -2.46 10.01
N ARG A 74 -15.35 -3.45 10.48
CA ARG A 74 -15.83 -4.79 10.85
C ARG A 74 -16.33 -4.88 12.30
N GLY A 75 -16.49 -3.74 12.99
CA GLY A 75 -16.98 -3.67 14.37
C GLY A 75 -15.92 -3.94 15.43
N ALA A 76 -14.65 -4.12 15.06
CA ALA A 76 -13.60 -4.37 16.05
C ALA A 76 -13.15 -3.08 16.73
N ARG A 77 -12.94 -3.17 18.04
CA ARG A 77 -12.24 -2.14 18.84
C ARG A 77 -10.74 -2.30 18.65
N ILE A 78 -10.04 -1.19 18.51
CA ILE A 78 -8.58 -1.17 18.34
C ILE A 78 -7.93 -0.66 19.62
N LEU A 79 -6.97 -1.44 20.12
CA LEU A 79 -6.21 -1.14 21.33
C LEU A 79 -4.72 -1.08 20.99
N VAL A 80 -4.00 -0.19 21.65
CA VAL A 80 -2.55 -0.11 21.54
C VAL A 80 -1.96 -0.24 22.94
N LYS A 81 -1.04 -1.18 23.11
CA LYS A 81 -0.20 -1.29 24.30
C LYS A 81 1.21 -0.86 23.91
N PHE A 82 1.86 -0.05 24.71
CA PHE A 82 3.25 0.34 24.47
C PHE A 82 4.04 0.34 25.78
N LYS A 83 5.37 0.24 25.66
CA LYS A 83 6.30 0.45 26.76
C LYS A 83 7.49 1.27 26.27
N GLU A 84 8.06 2.06 27.16
CA GLU A 84 9.35 2.71 26.95
C GLU A 84 10.48 1.68 26.99
N THR A 85 11.56 1.93 26.24
CA THR A 85 12.71 1.03 26.16
C THR A 85 13.99 1.75 25.77
N HIS A 86 15.14 1.18 26.14
CA HIS A 86 16.46 1.67 25.74
C HIS A 86 16.94 1.05 24.42
N ASP A 87 16.44 -0.13 24.05
CA ASP A 87 16.75 -0.78 22.77
C ASP A 87 15.47 -1.27 22.08
N ARG A 88 14.83 -0.35 21.38
CA ARG A 88 13.57 -0.60 20.67
C ARG A 88 13.68 -1.65 19.57
N ARG A 89 14.86 -1.84 18.97
CA ARG A 89 15.04 -2.81 17.88
C ARG A 89 15.10 -4.23 18.41
N GLU A 90 15.88 -4.46 19.46
CA GLU A 90 15.97 -5.79 20.06
C GLU A 90 14.65 -6.17 20.76
N ASP A 91 14.01 -5.23 21.45
CA ASP A 91 12.70 -5.47 22.07
C ASP A 91 11.60 -5.80 21.04
N GLU A 92 11.53 -5.07 19.92
CA GLU A 92 10.60 -5.37 18.82
C GLU A 92 10.83 -6.77 18.28
N LYS A 93 12.09 -7.12 18.00
CA LYS A 93 12.47 -8.43 17.47
C LYS A 93 12.09 -9.57 18.42
N LEU A 94 12.34 -9.41 19.73
CA LEU A 94 11.95 -10.40 20.75
C LEU A 94 10.42 -10.56 20.83
N LEU A 95 9.67 -9.46 20.76
CA LEU A 95 8.21 -9.49 20.76
C LEU A 95 7.64 -10.16 19.50
N LEU A 96 8.15 -9.80 18.32
CA LEU A 96 7.80 -10.44 17.05
C LEU A 96 8.06 -11.95 17.10
N HIS A 97 9.22 -12.36 17.61
CA HIS A 97 9.57 -13.78 17.71
C HIS A 97 8.61 -14.56 18.62
N LYS A 98 8.17 -13.96 19.74
CA LYS A 98 7.22 -14.59 20.67
C LYS A 98 5.82 -14.68 20.04
N LEU A 99 5.31 -13.60 19.46
CA LEU A 99 3.95 -13.51 18.95
C LEU A 99 3.72 -14.33 17.67
N ARG A 100 4.71 -14.41 16.77
CA ARG A 100 4.62 -15.22 15.55
C ARG A 100 4.39 -16.72 15.80
N ARG A 101 4.61 -17.20 17.03
CA ARG A 101 4.35 -18.60 17.40
C ARG A 101 2.86 -18.90 17.54
N SER A 102 2.04 -17.90 17.83
CA SER A 102 0.61 -18.06 18.12
C SER A 102 -0.30 -17.32 17.16
N VAL A 103 0.16 -16.21 16.57
CA VAL A 103 -0.68 -15.35 15.72
C VAL A 103 0.03 -14.96 14.43
N ARG A 104 -0.76 -14.61 13.40
CA ARG A 104 -0.25 -13.95 12.19
C ARG A 104 -0.20 -12.45 12.41
N LEU A 105 0.88 -11.82 11.95
CA LEU A 105 1.09 -10.39 12.15
C LEU A 105 1.14 -9.66 10.81
N LEU A 106 0.61 -8.44 10.80
CA LEU A 106 0.65 -7.52 9.66
C LEU A 106 2.10 -7.18 9.26
N ASN A 107 3.04 -7.30 10.19
CA ASN A 107 4.50 -7.23 9.93
C ASN A 107 4.97 -8.22 8.85
N ASP A 108 4.25 -9.33 8.67
CA ASP A 108 4.59 -10.37 7.69
C ASP A 108 4.16 -9.98 6.26
N LEU A 109 3.28 -8.99 6.10
CA LEU A 109 2.98 -8.42 4.80
C LEU A 109 4.15 -7.59 4.30
N LYS A 110 4.69 -7.99 3.14
CA LYS A 110 5.75 -7.25 2.45
C LYS A 110 5.34 -5.79 2.26
N GLY A 111 6.24 -4.87 2.58
CA GLY A 111 6.04 -3.47 2.23
C GLY A 111 6.07 -3.25 0.72
N TYR A 112 5.65 -2.07 0.29
CA TYR A 112 5.63 -1.69 -1.12
C TYR A 112 6.40 -0.39 -1.34
N ARG A 113 6.77 -0.13 -2.60
CA ARG A 113 7.38 1.12 -3.02
C ARG A 113 6.30 2.03 -3.60
N TYR A 114 6.06 3.17 -2.96
CA TYR A 114 4.91 4.02 -3.29
C TYR A 114 4.90 4.51 -4.76
N GLY A 115 6.06 4.64 -5.40
CA GLY A 115 6.15 5.06 -6.81
C GLY A 115 5.84 3.95 -7.82
N GLU A 116 5.84 2.69 -7.39
CA GLU A 116 5.64 1.51 -8.24
C GLU A 116 4.31 0.80 -7.92
N ALA A 117 3.80 0.96 -6.70
CA ALA A 117 2.64 0.23 -6.20
C ALA A 117 1.32 0.92 -6.54
N ASP A 118 0.32 0.11 -6.86
CA ASP A 118 -1.06 0.57 -6.95
C ASP A 118 -1.71 0.58 -5.56
N ILE A 119 -2.41 1.68 -5.24
CA ILE A 119 -3.00 1.89 -3.92
C ILE A 119 -4.15 0.94 -3.62
N ASP A 120 -4.94 0.58 -4.64
CA ASP A 120 -6.11 -0.27 -4.48
C ASP A 120 -5.69 -1.73 -4.32
N ASP A 121 -4.65 -2.16 -5.04
CA ASP A 121 -4.03 -3.47 -4.86
C ASP A 121 -3.42 -3.64 -3.46
N GLU A 122 -2.68 -2.64 -2.97
CA GLU A 122 -2.11 -2.69 -1.61
C GLU A 122 -3.21 -2.68 -0.54
N ARG A 123 -4.27 -1.89 -0.74
CA ARG A 123 -5.44 -1.90 0.14
C ARG A 123 -6.08 -3.28 0.18
N LEU A 124 -6.29 -3.90 -0.97
CA LEU A 124 -6.92 -5.22 -1.08
C LEU A 124 -6.08 -6.31 -0.42
N LYS A 125 -4.75 -6.24 -0.51
CA LYS A 125 -3.85 -7.15 0.23
C LYS A 125 -4.04 -7.04 1.74
N ILE A 126 -4.15 -5.81 2.26
CA ILE A 126 -4.37 -5.57 3.69
C ILE A 126 -5.75 -6.09 4.11
N HIS A 127 -6.80 -5.80 3.33
CA HIS A 127 -8.16 -6.28 3.63
C HIS A 127 -8.23 -7.81 3.69
N ARG A 128 -7.64 -8.51 2.70
CA ARG A 128 -7.55 -9.98 2.69
C ARG A 128 -6.86 -10.51 3.92
N PHE A 129 -5.72 -9.93 4.31
CA PHE A 129 -5.03 -10.32 5.53
C PHE A 129 -5.92 -10.14 6.77
N ILE A 130 -6.66 -9.03 6.86
CA ILE A 130 -7.58 -8.81 7.99
C ILE A 130 -8.73 -9.81 8.00
N ASP A 131 -9.34 -10.10 6.85
CA ASP A 131 -10.41 -11.11 6.76
C ASP A 131 -9.89 -12.50 7.17
N GLU A 132 -8.67 -12.86 6.79
CA GLU A 132 -8.02 -14.11 7.19
C GLU A 132 -7.81 -14.22 8.71
N ILE A 133 -7.43 -13.14 9.40
CA ILE A 133 -7.23 -13.18 10.86
C ILE A 133 -8.52 -13.03 11.66
N LEU A 134 -9.58 -12.46 11.07
CA LEU A 134 -10.90 -12.36 11.68
C LEU A 134 -11.72 -13.64 11.54
N THR A 135 -11.42 -14.45 10.52
CA THR A 135 -12.08 -15.75 10.35
C THR A 135 -11.64 -16.66 11.50
N PRO A 136 -12.55 -17.14 12.36
CA PRO A 136 -12.21 -18.10 13.40
C PRO A 136 -11.60 -19.31 12.68
N ALA A 137 -10.32 -19.58 12.94
CA ALA A 137 -9.71 -20.79 12.41
C ALA A 137 -10.49 -21.97 12.99
N GLU A 138 -11.34 -22.61 12.19
CA GLU A 138 -11.65 -24.01 12.39
C GLU A 138 -10.30 -24.71 12.49
N THR A 139 -10.00 -25.21 13.68
CA THR A 139 -8.72 -25.80 14.04
C THR A 139 -8.42 -27.02 13.20
N THR A 140 -7.86 -26.83 12.01
CA THR A 140 -7.05 -27.84 11.32
C THR A 140 -6.00 -27.10 10.50
N LYS A 141 -4.78 -27.02 11.03
CA LYS A 141 -3.60 -26.68 10.25
C LYS A 141 -3.42 -27.76 9.17
N PRO A 142 -3.51 -27.46 7.86
CA PRO A 142 -3.02 -28.38 6.85
C PRO A 142 -1.49 -28.36 6.91
N ALA A 143 -0.89 -29.55 6.93
CA ALA A 143 0.55 -29.73 6.83
C ALA A 143 1.12 -29.03 5.57
N PRO A 144 2.37 -28.53 5.61
CA PRO A 144 2.99 -27.87 4.48
C PRO A 144 3.06 -28.81 3.27
N GLN A 145 2.33 -28.47 2.20
CA GLN A 145 2.39 -29.23 0.95
C GLN A 145 3.74 -29.01 0.26
N PRO A 146 4.33 -30.08 -0.32
CA PRO A 146 5.58 -29.99 -1.07
C PRO A 146 5.42 -29.15 -2.34
N ARG A 147 6.38 -28.27 -2.58
CA ARG A 147 6.45 -27.42 -3.78
C ARG A 147 6.65 -28.28 -5.03
N ILE A 148 5.63 -28.39 -5.87
CA ILE A 148 5.74 -28.96 -7.22
C ILE A 148 6.46 -27.94 -8.11
N ARG A 149 7.62 -28.35 -8.62
CA ARG A 149 8.46 -27.60 -9.56
C ARG A 149 7.74 -27.54 -10.91
N LYS A 150 7.21 -26.38 -11.29
CA LYS A 150 6.62 -26.18 -12.63
C LYS A 150 7.73 -26.25 -13.68
N GLN A 151 7.60 -27.20 -14.61
CA GLN A 151 8.43 -27.29 -15.81
C GLN A 151 8.08 -26.16 -16.79
N ALA A 152 9.08 -25.70 -17.52
CA ALA A 152 8.97 -24.65 -18.53
C ALA A 152 8.20 -25.16 -19.77
N PRO A 153 7.29 -24.36 -20.36
CA PRO A 153 6.64 -24.74 -21.60
C PRO A 153 7.53 -24.51 -22.82
N SER A 154 7.44 -25.52 -23.67
CA SER A 154 8.01 -25.76 -25.00
C SER A 154 7.70 -24.67 -26.03
N ASN A 155 8.66 -24.51 -26.95
CA ASN A 155 8.67 -23.66 -28.13
C ASN A 155 7.40 -23.78 -29.00
N ALA A 156 6.66 -22.68 -29.12
CA ALA A 156 5.64 -22.48 -30.14
C ALA A 156 6.15 -21.49 -31.21
N PRO A 157 5.81 -21.67 -32.50
CA PRO A 157 6.21 -20.77 -33.57
C PRO A 157 5.54 -19.39 -33.40
N PRO A 158 6.22 -18.29 -33.78
CA PRO A 158 5.75 -16.94 -33.50
C PRO A 158 4.47 -16.61 -34.30
N PRO A 159 3.45 -16.03 -33.67
CA PRO A 159 2.26 -15.56 -34.36
C PRO A 159 2.60 -14.34 -35.25
N ASN A 160 1.80 -14.22 -36.31
CA ASN A 160 1.80 -13.15 -37.29
C ASN A 160 2.04 -11.78 -36.63
N ARG A 161 3.18 -11.15 -36.94
CA ARG A 161 3.64 -9.92 -36.26
C ARG A 161 2.69 -8.78 -36.59
N ASN A 162 1.89 -8.37 -35.60
CA ASN A 162 1.16 -7.12 -35.66
C ASN A 162 2.21 -5.99 -35.77
N PRO A 163 2.16 -5.10 -36.79
CA PRO A 163 3.15 -4.03 -36.97
C PRO A 163 3.33 -3.14 -35.72
N LEU A 164 2.29 -3.05 -34.89
CA LEU A 164 2.32 -2.32 -33.61
C LEU A 164 3.11 -3.02 -32.49
N SER A 165 3.49 -4.28 -32.66
CA SER A 165 4.30 -5.03 -31.68
C SER A 165 5.80 -4.76 -31.80
N GLU A 166 6.24 -4.14 -32.90
CA GLU A 166 7.64 -3.75 -33.12
C GLU A 166 7.96 -2.36 -32.52
N LEU A 167 6.92 -1.58 -32.18
CA LEU A 167 7.09 -0.28 -31.52
C LEU A 167 7.41 -0.45 -30.04
N SER A 168 8.33 0.39 -29.55
CA SER A 168 8.64 0.50 -28.13
C SER A 168 7.41 0.96 -27.34
N VAL A 169 7.35 0.65 -26.03
CA VAL A 169 6.25 1.10 -25.17
C VAL A 169 6.05 2.63 -25.25
N PRO A 170 7.10 3.47 -25.18
CA PRO A 170 6.94 4.92 -25.33
C PRO A 170 6.29 5.34 -26.65
N GLU A 171 6.66 4.72 -27.77
CA GLU A 171 6.08 5.01 -29.10
C GLU A 171 4.59 4.63 -29.17
N ARG A 172 4.23 3.49 -28.58
CA ARG A 172 2.84 3.04 -28.52
C ARG A 172 1.99 3.97 -27.65
N ILE A 173 2.54 4.48 -26.55
CA ILE A 173 1.87 5.46 -25.69
C ILE A 173 1.73 6.82 -26.39
N ARG A 174 2.74 7.23 -27.17
CA ARG A 174 2.65 8.44 -28.01
C ARG A 174 1.49 8.38 -29.02
N LEU A 175 1.27 7.22 -29.66
CA LEU A 175 0.14 7.02 -30.57
C LEU A 175 -1.21 7.12 -29.85
N ILE A 176 -1.31 6.59 -28.62
CA ILE A 176 -2.52 6.70 -27.78
C ILE A 176 -2.78 8.17 -27.42
N CYS A 177 -1.73 8.92 -27.05
CA CYS A 177 -1.83 10.35 -26.79
C CYS A 177 -2.36 11.13 -28.01
N GLN A 178 -1.83 10.85 -29.20
CA GLN A 178 -2.27 11.49 -30.45
C GLN A 178 -3.73 11.18 -30.78
N GLU A 179 -4.16 9.93 -30.60
CA GLU A 179 -5.55 9.53 -30.80
C GLU A 179 -6.49 10.24 -29.83
N LEU A 180 -6.14 10.29 -28.54
CA LEU A 180 -6.96 10.95 -27.52
C LEU A 180 -7.07 12.47 -27.74
N ALA A 181 -6.06 13.09 -28.34
CA ALA A 181 -6.09 14.51 -28.66
C ALA A 181 -6.94 14.90 -29.86
N ALA A 182 -7.19 13.97 -30.79
CA ALA A 182 -7.95 14.27 -32.01
C ALA A 182 -9.39 14.77 -31.76
N GLY A 183 -9.87 14.69 -30.52
CA GLY A 183 -11.23 15.08 -30.13
C GLY A 183 -11.37 16.39 -29.34
N ASP A 184 -10.36 17.27 -29.28
CA ASP A 184 -10.37 18.50 -28.44
C ASP A 184 -10.70 18.25 -26.95
N LYS A 185 -10.56 17.01 -26.50
CA LYS A 185 -10.89 16.57 -25.14
C LYS A 185 -9.65 16.59 -24.27
N ILE A 186 -9.84 16.97 -23.01
CA ILE A 186 -8.81 16.86 -21.98
C ILE A 186 -8.43 15.39 -21.82
N ILE A 187 -7.19 15.05 -22.15
CA ILE A 187 -6.62 13.71 -21.95
C ILE A 187 -6.42 13.52 -20.45
N ARG A 188 -6.91 12.45 -19.84
CA ARG A 188 -6.59 12.11 -18.44
C ARG A 188 -5.70 10.87 -18.41
N ARG A 189 -4.87 10.73 -17.38
CA ARG A 189 -4.02 9.53 -17.17
C ARG A 189 -4.83 8.23 -17.27
N LYS A 190 -6.03 8.20 -16.68
CA LYS A 190 -6.92 7.03 -16.74
C LYS A 190 -7.33 6.63 -18.17
N ASP A 191 -7.45 7.60 -19.07
CA ASP A 191 -7.87 7.35 -20.45
C ASP A 191 -6.70 6.76 -21.26
N ILE A 192 -5.46 7.23 -20.99
CA ILE A 192 -4.22 6.65 -21.55
C ILE A 192 -4.04 5.21 -21.07
N LEU A 193 -4.16 4.96 -19.76
CA LEU A 193 -4.00 3.60 -19.20
C LEU A 193 -5.07 2.63 -19.72
N ARG A 194 -6.32 3.10 -19.87
CA ARG A 194 -7.40 2.31 -20.47
C ARG A 194 -7.06 1.87 -21.89
N LEU A 195 -6.67 2.81 -22.76
CA LEU A 195 -6.29 2.49 -24.15
C LEU A 195 -4.99 1.67 -24.24
N ALA A 196 -4.04 1.90 -23.34
CA ALA A 196 -2.82 1.11 -23.24
C ALA A 196 -3.15 -0.36 -22.96
N LYS A 197 -4.05 -0.62 -22.00
CA LYS A 197 -4.56 -1.95 -21.67
C LYS A 197 -5.30 -2.59 -22.85
N GLU A 198 -6.19 -1.85 -23.51
CA GLU A 198 -6.91 -2.32 -24.71
C GLU A 198 -5.96 -2.72 -25.84
N ARG A 199 -4.80 -2.05 -25.94
CA ARG A 199 -3.74 -2.36 -26.90
C ARG A 199 -2.72 -3.40 -26.40
N GLY A 200 -2.99 -4.06 -25.27
CA GLY A 200 -2.12 -5.11 -24.70
C GLY A 200 -0.79 -4.58 -24.15
N ILE A 201 -0.74 -3.30 -23.73
CA ILE A 201 0.37 -2.74 -22.98
C ILE A 201 0.10 -2.97 -21.50
N ASN A 202 1.06 -3.56 -20.79
CA ASN A 202 0.97 -3.69 -19.35
C ASN A 202 1.04 -2.30 -18.71
N GLU A 203 0.07 -1.96 -17.85
CA GLU A 203 0.02 -0.68 -17.15
C GLU A 203 1.32 -0.36 -16.39
N GLY A 204 1.96 -1.39 -15.80
CA GLY A 204 3.25 -1.23 -15.10
C GLY A 204 4.45 -0.95 -16.00
N SER A 205 4.30 -1.11 -17.33
CA SER A 205 5.31 -0.73 -18.31
C SER A 205 5.16 0.72 -18.79
N VAL A 206 4.08 1.41 -18.43
CA VAL A 206 3.84 2.81 -18.79
C VAL A 206 4.44 3.72 -17.71
N LEU A 207 5.59 4.30 -18.01
CA LEU A 207 6.29 5.17 -17.08
C LEU A 207 5.67 6.57 -17.07
N PRO A 208 5.85 7.35 -15.98
CA PRO A 208 5.52 8.76 -15.96
C PRO A 208 6.09 9.55 -17.14
N ALA A 209 7.30 9.22 -17.59
CA ALA A 209 7.95 9.87 -18.73
C ALA A 209 7.28 9.56 -20.08
N ASP A 210 6.44 8.52 -20.16
CA ASP A 210 5.75 8.14 -21.40
C ASP A 210 4.46 8.94 -21.61
N TYR A 211 3.96 9.64 -20.59
CA TYR A 211 2.78 10.49 -20.71
C TYR A 211 3.08 11.75 -21.53
N CYS A 212 2.07 12.25 -22.25
CA CYS A 212 2.20 13.46 -23.06
C CYS A 212 2.54 14.67 -22.15
N ASP A 213 3.66 15.35 -22.45
CA ASP A 213 4.09 16.60 -21.82
C ASP A 213 3.08 17.72 -22.17
N ASN A 214 2.77 18.55 -21.18
CA ASN A 214 1.79 19.62 -21.20
C ASN A 214 2.42 21.01 -21.41
N THR A 215 3.65 21.08 -21.90
CA THR A 215 4.33 22.35 -22.19
C THR A 215 4.33 22.68 -23.69
N GLU A 216 3.73 23.83 -24.04
CA GLU A 216 3.55 24.37 -25.40
C GLU A 216 4.84 24.63 -26.24
N THR A 217 6.02 24.08 -25.92
CA THR A 217 7.29 24.54 -26.56
C THR A 217 8.30 23.48 -27.00
N GLY A 218 7.89 22.23 -27.21
CA GLY A 218 8.69 21.30 -28.03
C GLY A 218 10.11 21.04 -27.50
N LYS A 219 10.28 20.88 -26.19
CA LYS A 219 11.52 20.31 -25.63
C LYS A 219 11.20 19.08 -24.81
N TRP A 220 11.61 17.92 -25.34
CA TRP A 220 11.74 16.70 -24.56
C TRP A 220 12.79 16.93 -23.47
N SER A 221 12.36 17.33 -22.29
CA SER A 221 13.20 17.40 -21.11
C SER A 221 13.64 15.99 -20.72
N LYS A 222 14.95 15.76 -20.58
CA LYS A 222 15.52 14.49 -20.07
C LYS A 222 15.18 14.21 -18.59
N HIS A 223 14.38 15.05 -17.96
CA HIS A 223 14.02 14.96 -16.55
C HIS A 223 12.50 14.89 -16.40
N SER A 224 12.05 13.70 -16.02
CA SER A 224 10.68 13.33 -15.65
C SER A 224 10.17 14.20 -14.50
N PHE A 225 9.39 15.24 -14.84
CA PHE A 225 8.90 16.26 -13.90
C PHE A 225 7.37 16.23 -13.72
N LEU A 226 6.78 15.03 -13.60
CA LEU A 226 5.33 14.88 -13.38
C LEU A 226 4.93 14.76 -11.90
N HIS A 227 5.86 14.94 -10.95
CA HIS A 227 5.53 14.85 -9.52
C HIS A 227 4.89 16.12 -8.92
N SER A 228 4.69 17.18 -9.70
CA SER A 228 4.21 18.48 -9.17
C SER A 228 3.11 19.16 -9.97
N VAL A 229 2.47 18.49 -10.94
CA VAL A 229 1.37 19.08 -11.69
C VAL A 229 0.03 18.60 -11.11
N GLY A 230 -0.83 19.54 -10.69
CA GLY A 230 -2.23 19.26 -10.36
C GLY A 230 -3.00 18.68 -11.56
N PRO A 231 -4.34 18.50 -11.50
CA PRO A 231 -5.13 17.97 -12.62
C PRO A 231 -4.98 18.88 -13.86
N GLY A 232 -3.96 18.61 -14.67
CA GLY A 232 -3.55 19.41 -15.81
C GLY A 232 -4.48 19.19 -16.99
N ARG A 233 -4.66 20.23 -17.79
CA ARG A 233 -5.29 20.18 -19.11
C ARG A 233 -4.24 19.72 -20.12
N TYR A 234 -4.59 18.78 -20.98
CA TYR A 234 -3.72 18.26 -22.02
C TYR A 234 -4.40 18.55 -23.36
N VAL A 235 -3.73 19.32 -24.22
CA VAL A 235 -4.17 19.64 -25.57
C VAL A 235 -2.97 19.36 -26.47
N LEU A 236 -3.06 18.41 -27.42
CA LEU A 236 -2.10 18.38 -28.51
C LEU A 236 -2.65 19.29 -29.61
N ARG A 237 -1.85 20.25 -30.04
CA ARG A 237 -1.97 20.88 -31.36
C ARG A 237 -1.01 20.20 -32.32
#